data_AF-A0A936CPI0-F1
#
_entry.id   AF-A0A936CPI0-F1
#
_cell.length_a   1.000
_cell.length_b   1.000
_cell.length_c   1.000
_cell.angle_alpha   90.00
_cell.angle_beta   90.00
_cell.angle_gamma   90.00
#
_symmetry.space_group_name_H-M   'P 1'
#
loop_
_entity.id
_entity.type
_entity.pdbx_description
1 polymer ?
#
loop_
_entity_poly.entity_id
_entity_poly.type
_entity_poly.pdbx_seq_one_letter_code
_entity_poly.pdbx_strand_id
1 'polypeptide(L)'
;MNKLKLKNQRGHALLADLKVFEFMSSLSTIELNRFKKFVESPYFNVNNSVIKLNELIIKQLKSNSNHNYSKLEIWERIYFDKKYNEKLITNLCAELLILGESFLAIEQYLKSPLSQANDLLMSIHQKQIEGLFNSTQSKARSFLAKYQNKSSLFYLHKFNVERNIYTSS
;
A
#
# COMPACT_ATOMS: atom_id res chain seq x y z
N MET A 1 15.20 25.13 17.89
CA MET A 1 13.73 24.94 17.94
C MET A 1 13.44 23.66 18.73
N ASN A 2 12.87 23.84 19.92
CA ASN A 2 12.64 22.79 20.91
C ASN A 2 11.63 21.74 20.42
N LYS A 3 12.06 20.48 20.34
CA LYS A 3 11.14 19.33 20.33
C LYS A 3 10.55 19.17 21.73
N LEU A 4 9.51 19.95 22.03
CA LEU A 4 8.65 19.69 23.17
C LEU A 4 7.99 18.32 22.96
N LYS A 5 8.53 17.31 23.65
CA LYS A 5 7.85 16.04 23.89
C LYS A 5 6.58 16.34 24.67
N LEU A 6 5.47 16.51 23.96
CA LEU A 6 4.14 16.47 24.53
C LEU A 6 3.87 15.02 24.93
N LYS A 7 4.38 14.59 26.08
CA LYS A 7 3.82 13.40 26.74
C LYS A 7 2.39 13.77 27.14
N ASN A 8 1.40 13.02 26.66
CA ASN A 8 0.05 13.05 27.22
C ASN A 8 0.17 12.85 28.74
N GLN A 9 -0.71 13.49 29.53
CA GLN A 9 -0.85 13.36 30.99
C GLN A 9 -0.91 11.90 31.49
N ARG A 10 -1.13 10.92 30.60
CA ARG A 10 -1.18 9.46 30.88
C ARG A 10 0.06 8.65 30.45
N GLY A 11 1.11 9.28 29.91
CA GLY A 11 2.39 8.63 29.61
C GLY A 11 2.45 7.70 28.39
N HIS A 12 1.35 7.49 27.66
CA HIS A 12 1.32 6.70 26.42
C HIS A 12 1.85 7.50 25.21
N ALA A 13 2.49 6.80 24.27
CA ALA A 13 2.99 7.39 23.03
C ALA A 13 1.87 8.04 22.21
N LEU A 14 2.20 9.15 21.55
CA LEU A 14 1.27 9.83 20.65
C LEU A 14 1.26 9.18 19.28
N LEU A 15 0.15 9.32 18.56
CA LEU A 15 -0.03 8.82 17.21
C LEU A 15 1.01 9.43 16.25
N ALA A 16 1.31 10.73 16.40
CA ALA A 16 2.33 11.38 15.58
C ALA A 16 3.75 10.85 15.76
N ASP A 17 4.03 10.11 16.84
CA ASP A 17 5.33 9.47 17.06
C ASP A 17 5.42 8.08 16.38
N LEU A 18 4.33 7.59 15.79
CA LEU A 18 4.26 6.26 15.18
C LEU A 18 4.66 6.31 13.71
N LYS A 19 5.44 5.30 13.27
CA LYS A 19 5.84 5.13 11.86
C LYS A 19 4.66 5.14 10.89
N VAL A 20 3.53 4.56 11.29
CA VAL A 20 2.32 4.54 10.46
C VAL A 20 1.76 5.94 10.21
N PHE A 21 1.87 6.84 11.18
CA PHE A 21 1.45 8.22 11.01
C PHE A 21 2.41 8.99 10.10
N GLU A 22 3.72 8.80 10.27
CA GLU A 22 4.74 9.36 9.37
C GLU A 22 4.49 8.92 7.93
N PHE A 23 4.28 7.62 7.70
CA PHE A 23 3.92 7.07 6.40
C PHE A 23 2.67 7.75 5.82
N MET A 24 1.56 7.77 6.56
CA MET A 24 0.30 8.34 6.06
C MET A 24 0.39 9.87 5.84
N SER A 25 1.22 10.57 6.62
CA SER A 25 1.48 12.01 6.44
C SER A 25 2.29 12.32 5.18
N SER A 26 3.05 11.35 4.67
CA SER A 26 3.83 11.50 3.44
C SER A 26 2.97 11.41 2.16
N LEU A 27 1.75 10.89 2.27
CA LEU A 27 0.83 10.72 1.14
C LEU A 27 0.16 12.05 0.80
N SER A 28 0.05 12.35 -0.50
CA SER A 28 -0.82 13.43 -0.97
C SER A 28 -2.30 13.15 -0.65
N THR A 29 -3.14 14.17 -0.70
CA THR A 29 -4.59 14.02 -0.48
C THR A 29 -5.22 12.97 -1.41
N ILE A 30 -4.73 12.89 -2.66
CA ILE A 30 -5.21 11.92 -3.65
C ILE A 30 -4.76 10.51 -3.26
N GLU A 31 -3.49 10.33 -2.91
CA GLU A 31 -2.94 9.05 -2.47
C GLU A 31 -3.59 8.57 -1.18
N LEU A 32 -3.84 9.46 -0.21
CA LEU A 32 -4.51 9.12 1.03
C LEU A 32 -5.94 8.61 0.80
N ASN A 33 -6.67 9.22 -0.15
CA ASN A 33 -8.01 8.75 -0.53
C ASN A 33 -7.96 7.39 -1.27
N ARG A 34 -6.92 7.12 -2.07
CA ARG A 34 -6.72 5.81 -2.71
C ARG A 34 -6.32 4.75 -1.68
N PHE A 35 -5.41 5.08 -0.77
CA PHE A 35 -5.00 4.22 0.33
C PHE A 35 -6.18 3.85 1.23
N LYS A 36 -7.07 4.81 1.50
CA LYS A 36 -8.34 4.53 2.19
C LYS A 36 -9.14 3.42 1.49
N LYS A 37 -9.40 3.57 0.18
CA LYS A 37 -10.12 2.55 -0.61
C LYS A 37 -9.38 1.20 -0.65
N PHE A 38 -8.06 1.23 -0.67
CA PHE A 38 -7.22 0.03 -0.64
C PHE A 38 -7.37 -0.73 0.68
N VAL A 39 -7.27 -0.05 1.82
CA VAL A 39 -7.43 -0.63 3.16
C VAL A 39 -8.87 -1.13 3.41
N GLU A 40 -9.86 -0.48 2.82
CA GLU A 40 -11.27 -0.88 2.90
C GLU A 40 -11.64 -2.03 1.95
N SER A 41 -10.75 -2.40 1.03
CA SER A 41 -11.00 -3.46 0.07
C SER A 41 -10.91 -4.84 0.75
N PRO A 42 -11.98 -5.66 0.68
CA PRO A 42 -11.98 -7.01 1.27
C PRO A 42 -10.97 -7.95 0.59
N TYR A 43 -10.48 -7.60 -0.60
CA TYR A 43 -9.42 -8.34 -1.28
C TYR A 43 -8.06 -8.18 -0.59
N PHE A 44 -7.77 -7.01 -0.02
CA PHE A 44 -6.49 -6.72 0.63
C PHE A 44 -6.54 -6.79 2.15
N ASN A 45 -7.70 -6.48 2.74
CA ASN A 45 -7.84 -6.42 4.19
C ASN A 45 -9.29 -6.69 4.61
N VAL A 46 -9.46 -7.59 5.57
CA VAL A 46 -10.74 -7.89 6.24
C VAL A 46 -10.76 -7.44 7.70
N ASN A 47 -9.65 -6.92 8.23
CA ASN A 47 -9.54 -6.52 9.63
C ASN A 47 -10.20 -5.16 9.86
N ASN A 48 -11.40 -5.18 10.45
CA ASN A 48 -12.16 -3.97 10.81
C ASN A 48 -11.42 -3.04 11.79
N SER A 49 -10.55 -3.58 12.65
CA SER A 49 -9.76 -2.74 13.56
C SER A 49 -8.73 -1.92 12.79
N VAL A 50 -8.14 -2.47 11.72
CA VAL A 50 -7.18 -1.77 10.85
C VAL A 50 -7.89 -0.67 10.07
N ILE A 51 -9.11 -0.94 9.57
CA ILE A 51 -9.95 0.05 8.90
C ILE A 51 -10.23 1.23 9.85
N LYS A 52 -10.67 0.95 11.08
CA LYS A 52 -10.92 2.00 12.09
C LYS A 52 -9.67 2.80 12.43
N LEU A 53 -8.51 2.14 12.57
CA LEU A 53 -7.24 2.84 12.81
C LEU A 53 -6.91 3.80 11.66
N ASN A 54 -7.04 3.32 10.41
CA ASN A 54 -6.82 4.13 9.22
C ASN A 54 -7.74 5.37 9.19
N GLU A 55 -9.02 5.20 9.49
CA GLU A 55 -9.98 6.31 9.57
C GLU A 55 -9.62 7.34 10.64
N LEU A 56 -9.20 6.89 11.83
CA LEU A 56 -8.76 7.79 12.90
C LEU A 56 -7.54 8.61 12.49
N ILE A 57 -6.55 8.00 11.84
CA ILE A 57 -5.37 8.69 11.34
C ILE A 57 -5.76 9.70 10.25
N ILE A 58 -6.56 9.29 9.26
CA ILE A 58 -7.04 10.19 8.20
C ILE A 58 -7.78 11.39 8.79
N LYS A 59 -8.65 11.15 9.78
CA LYS A 59 -9.38 12.22 10.47
C LYS A 59 -8.43 13.18 11.17
N GLN A 60 -7.39 12.68 11.83
CA GLN A 60 -6.40 13.53 12.47
C GLN A 60 -5.60 14.34 11.43
N LEU A 61 -5.16 13.73 10.33
CA LEU A 61 -4.42 14.42 9.26
C LEU A 61 -5.24 15.51 8.56
N LYS A 62 -6.56 15.32 8.45
CA LYS A 62 -7.48 16.30 7.84
C LYS A 62 -8.02 17.33 8.83
N SER A 63 -7.81 17.11 10.13
CA SER A 63 -8.33 18.01 11.17
C SER A 63 -7.40 19.21 11.33
N ASN A 64 -7.97 20.41 11.41
CA ASN A 64 -7.24 21.62 11.83
C ASN A 64 -7.02 21.68 13.35
N SER A 65 -7.34 20.61 14.09
CA SER A 65 -7.18 20.56 15.54
C SER A 65 -5.74 20.27 15.94
N ASN A 66 -5.24 20.98 16.95
CA ASN A 66 -3.97 20.65 17.62
C ASN A 66 -4.04 19.36 18.47
N HIS A 67 -5.15 18.62 18.42
CA HIS A 67 -5.32 17.38 19.16
C HIS A 67 -4.62 16.22 18.44
N ASN A 68 -3.76 15.52 19.17
CA ASN A 68 -3.03 14.35 18.70
C ASN A 68 -3.42 13.16 19.57
N TYR A 69 -4.04 12.15 18.97
CA TYR A 69 -4.50 10.98 19.69
C TYR A 69 -3.31 10.24 20.32
N SER A 70 -3.45 9.82 21.57
CA SER A 70 -2.57 8.83 22.18
C SER A 70 -2.94 7.40 21.79
N LYS A 71 -2.01 6.45 21.93
CA LYS A 71 -2.31 5.02 21.76
C LYS A 71 -3.49 4.55 22.62
N LEU A 72 -3.67 5.12 23.82
CA LEU A 72 -4.78 4.80 24.70
C LEU A 72 -6.11 5.29 24.12
N GLU A 73 -6.19 6.52 23.61
CA GLU A 73 -7.41 7.04 22.98
C GLU A 73 -7.77 6.26 21.71
N ILE A 74 -6.76 5.85 20.93
CA ILE A 74 -6.95 4.95 19.79
C ILE A 74 -7.53 3.62 20.25
N TRP A 75 -6.95 3.03 21.31
CA TRP A 75 -7.44 1.78 21.88
C TRP A 75 -8.89 1.87 22.32
N GLU A 76 -9.25 2.90 23.10
CA GLU A 76 -10.61 3.11 23.59
C GLU A 76 -11.63 3.27 22.46
N ARG A 77 -11.22 3.87 21.32
CA ARG A 77 -12.07 4.04 20.13
C ARG A 77 -12.23 2.76 19.31
N ILE A 78 -11.22 1.91 19.26
CA ILE A 78 -11.22 0.68 18.44
C ILE A 78 -11.77 -0.52 19.22
N TYR A 79 -11.36 -0.65 20.49
CA TYR A 79 -11.62 -1.77 21.38
C TYR A 79 -12.39 -1.30 22.62
N PHE A 80 -13.65 -0.93 22.41
CA PHE A 80 -14.54 -0.51 23.48
C PHE A 80 -14.59 -1.53 24.62
N ASP A 81 -14.53 -1.04 25.85
CA ASP A 81 -14.63 -1.82 27.10
C ASP A 81 -13.57 -2.94 27.27
N LYS A 82 -12.43 -2.85 26.56
CA LYS A 82 -11.30 -3.76 26.75
C LYS A 82 -10.19 -3.11 27.55
N LYS A 83 -9.55 -3.88 28.44
CA LYS A 83 -8.33 -3.45 29.13
C LYS A 83 -7.22 -3.16 28.12
N TYR A 84 -6.58 -2.00 28.26
CA TYR A 84 -5.49 -1.56 27.38
C TYR A 84 -4.43 -2.64 27.17
N ASN A 85 -4.07 -2.89 25.91
CA ASN A 85 -3.03 -3.83 25.53
C ASN A 85 -2.07 -3.20 24.52
N GLU A 86 -0.86 -2.86 25.00
CA GLU A 86 0.21 -2.24 24.21
C GLU A 86 0.61 -3.09 22.99
N LYS A 87 0.68 -4.41 23.17
CA LYS A 87 1.08 -5.35 22.12
C LYS A 87 0.07 -5.35 20.99
N LEU A 88 -1.22 -5.38 21.32
CA LEU A 88 -2.29 -5.37 20.30
C LEU A 88 -2.35 -4.05 19.53
N ILE A 89 -2.18 -2.88 20.18
CA ILE A 89 -2.07 -1.61 19.44
C ILE A 89 -0.84 -1.57 18.54
N THR A 90 0.29 -2.05 19.03
CA THR A 90 1.53 -2.05 18.26
C THR A 90 1.40 -2.96 17.03
N ASN A 91 0.82 -4.15 17.18
CA ASN A 91 0.51 -5.04 16.08
C ASN A 91 -0.45 -4.40 15.08
N LEU A 92 -1.50 -3.72 15.55
CA LEU A 92 -2.47 -3.06 14.69
C LEU A 92 -1.82 -1.96 13.83
N CYS A 93 -0.89 -1.19 14.41
CA CYS A 93 -0.13 -0.18 13.66
C CYS A 93 0.82 -0.82 12.63
N ALA A 94 1.43 -1.95 12.98
CA ALA A 94 2.29 -2.69 12.06
C ALA A 94 1.49 -3.30 10.89
N GLU A 95 0.30 -3.85 11.14
CA GLU A 95 -0.61 -4.35 10.10
C GLU A 95 -0.99 -3.25 9.11
N LEU A 96 -1.36 -2.05 9.59
CA LEU A 96 -1.66 -0.93 8.71
C LEU A 96 -0.44 -0.47 7.91
N LEU A 97 0.76 -0.52 8.48
CA LEU A 97 2.00 -0.17 7.78
C LEU A 97 2.33 -1.17 6.67
N ILE A 98 2.13 -2.47 6.89
CA ILE A 98 2.29 -3.53 5.87
C ILE A 98 1.34 -3.30 4.69
N LEU A 99 0.10 -2.89 4.96
CA LEU A 99 -0.83 -2.48 3.90
C LEU A 99 -0.34 -1.24 3.16
N GLY A 100 0.29 -0.29 3.87
CA GLY A 100 0.93 0.88 3.28
C GLY A 100 2.06 0.54 2.31
N GLU A 101 2.94 -0.37 2.69
CA GLU A 101 4.02 -0.88 1.83
C GLU A 101 3.46 -1.57 0.58
N SER A 102 2.44 -2.42 0.76
CA SER A 102 1.75 -3.12 -0.33
C SER A 102 1.08 -2.13 -1.29
N PHE A 103 0.44 -1.10 -0.75
CA PHE A 103 -0.19 -0.04 -1.52
C PHE A 103 0.82 0.70 -2.40
N LEU A 104 1.98 1.10 -1.85
CA LEU A 104 3.02 1.78 -2.63
C LEU A 104 3.55 0.91 -3.77
N ALA A 105 3.78 -0.38 -3.52
CA ALA A 105 4.21 -1.33 -4.54
C ALA A 105 3.18 -1.45 -5.67
N ILE A 106 1.89 -1.54 -5.32
CA ILE A 106 0.80 -1.62 -6.29
C ILE A 106 0.66 -0.33 -7.08
N GLU A 107 0.71 0.85 -6.44
CA GLU A 107 0.65 2.13 -7.16
C GLU A 107 1.81 2.28 -8.15
N GLN A 108 3.02 1.81 -7.78
CA GLN A 108 4.16 1.81 -8.69
C GLN A 108 3.97 0.86 -9.87
N TYR A 109 3.43 -0.33 -9.64
CA TYR A 109 3.09 -1.29 -10.70
C TYR A 109 2.03 -0.74 -11.66
N LEU A 110 0.98 -0.10 -11.12
CA LEU A 110 -0.10 0.49 -11.91
C LEU A 110 0.40 1.65 -12.80
N LYS A 111 1.50 2.31 -12.45
CA LYS A 111 2.17 3.33 -13.28
C LYS A 111 3.00 2.75 -14.43
N SER A 112 3.24 1.43 -14.47
CA SER A 112 4.07 0.77 -15.49
C SER A 112 3.26 -0.19 -16.38
N PRO A 113 2.77 0.28 -17.55
CA PRO A 113 2.05 -0.59 -18.50
C PRO A 113 2.87 -1.77 -19.00
N LEU A 114 4.20 -1.60 -19.14
CA LEU A 114 5.10 -2.67 -19.56
C LEU A 114 5.20 -3.78 -18.51
N SER A 115 5.38 -3.42 -17.23
CA SER A 115 5.41 -4.39 -16.15
C SER A 115 4.08 -5.13 -16.05
N GLN A 116 2.96 -4.40 -16.16
CA GLN A 116 1.62 -5.00 -16.20
C GLN A 116 1.43 -6.00 -17.33
N ALA A 117 1.85 -5.65 -18.56
CA ALA A 117 1.73 -6.54 -19.69
C ALA A 117 2.61 -7.77 -19.56
N ASN A 118 3.82 -7.63 -19.00
CA ASN A 118 4.73 -8.75 -18.79
C ASN A 118 4.19 -9.74 -17.74
N ASP A 119 3.69 -9.23 -16.62
CA ASP A 119 3.17 -10.08 -15.53
C ASP A 119 1.85 -10.75 -15.95
N LEU A 120 1.01 -10.06 -16.72
CA LEU A 120 -0.18 -10.64 -17.33
C LEU A 120 0.18 -11.75 -18.33
N LEU A 121 1.16 -11.52 -19.22
CA LEU A 121 1.61 -12.54 -20.18
C LEU A 121 2.12 -13.79 -19.47
N MET A 122 2.92 -13.60 -18.41
CA MET A 122 3.40 -14.68 -17.56
C MET A 122 2.24 -15.46 -16.92
N SER A 123 1.25 -14.76 -16.37
CA SER A 123 0.09 -15.39 -15.72
C SER A 123 -0.79 -16.16 -16.72
N ILE A 124 -1.05 -15.59 -17.89
CA ILE A 124 -1.79 -16.24 -18.98
C ILE A 124 -1.08 -17.51 -19.43
N HIS A 125 0.24 -17.46 -19.58
CA HIS A 125 1.05 -18.62 -19.94
C HIS A 125 0.96 -19.72 -18.87
N GLN A 126 1.19 -19.38 -17.59
CA GLN A 126 1.10 -20.33 -16.48
C GLN A 126 -0.28 -20.98 -16.33
N LYS A 127 -1.35 -20.24 -16.66
CA LYS A 127 -2.73 -20.71 -16.58
C LYS A 127 -3.27 -21.28 -17.90
N GLN A 128 -2.44 -21.34 -18.95
CA GLN A 128 -2.80 -21.84 -20.28
C GLN A 128 -4.07 -21.17 -20.87
N ILE A 129 -4.20 -19.84 -20.71
CA ILE A 129 -5.36 -19.08 -21.21
C ILE A 129 -5.12 -18.65 -22.66
N GLU A 130 -5.18 -19.62 -23.58
CA GLU A 130 -4.80 -19.45 -24.99
C GLU A 130 -5.50 -18.28 -25.69
N GLY A 131 -6.80 -18.09 -25.43
CA GLY A 131 -7.60 -17.03 -26.04
C GLY A 131 -7.12 -15.60 -25.74
N LEU A 132 -6.30 -15.41 -24.69
CA LEU A 132 -5.74 -14.11 -24.32
C LEU A 132 -4.27 -13.93 -24.71
N PHE A 133 -3.61 -14.98 -25.19
CA PHE A 133 -2.16 -14.98 -25.38
C PHE A 133 -1.72 -14.00 -26.47
N ASN A 134 -2.26 -14.11 -27.68
CA ASN A 134 -1.85 -13.31 -28.84
C ASN A 134 -2.08 -11.80 -28.64
N SER A 135 -3.22 -11.43 -28.06
CA SER A 135 -3.55 -10.02 -27.78
C SER A 135 -2.64 -9.44 -26.68
N THR A 136 -2.34 -10.23 -25.64
CA THR A 136 -1.45 -9.81 -24.55
C THR A 136 0.01 -9.69 -25.02
N GLN A 137 0.49 -10.65 -25.82
CA GLN A 137 1.81 -10.61 -26.43
C GLN A 137 2.00 -9.36 -27.29
N SER A 138 1.03 -9.06 -28.16
CA SER A 138 1.05 -7.86 -29.01
C SER A 138 1.10 -6.57 -28.18
N LYS A 139 0.34 -6.52 -27.08
CA LYS A 139 0.33 -5.39 -26.14
C LYS A 139 1.69 -5.22 -25.45
N ALA A 140 2.28 -6.31 -24.96
CA ALA A 140 3.60 -6.28 -24.32
C ALA A 140 4.70 -5.78 -25.28
N ARG A 141 4.71 -6.26 -26.53
CA ARG A 141 5.63 -5.80 -27.58
C ARG A 141 5.44 -4.32 -27.90
N SER A 142 4.19 -3.84 -27.99
CA SER A 142 3.90 -2.42 -28.22
C SER A 142 4.43 -1.53 -27.10
N PHE A 143 4.23 -1.92 -25.84
CA PHE A 143 4.77 -1.17 -24.71
C PHE A 143 6.29 -1.21 -24.66
N LEU A 144 6.91 -2.35 -24.98
CA LEU A 144 8.36 -2.47 -25.04
C LEU A 144 8.94 -1.56 -26.13
N ALA A 145 8.35 -1.52 -27.32
CA ALA A 145 8.81 -0.67 -28.42
C ALA A 145 8.72 0.84 -28.09
N LYS A 146 7.72 1.25 -27.29
CA LYS A 146 7.52 2.63 -26.85
C LYS A 146 8.39 3.02 -25.64
N TYR A 147 9.05 2.05 -25.02
CA TYR A 147 9.84 2.30 -23.81
C TYR A 147 11.16 2.99 -24.18
N GLN A 148 11.22 4.31 -23.97
CA GLN A 148 12.33 5.16 -24.42
C GLN A 148 13.64 4.90 -23.65
N ASN A 149 13.54 4.46 -22.39
CA ASN A 149 14.70 4.29 -21.52
C ASN A 149 15.23 2.85 -21.61
N LYS A 150 16.36 2.63 -22.29
CA LYS A 150 17.04 1.31 -22.36
C LYS A 150 17.82 1.00 -21.09
N SER A 151 17.19 1.15 -19.93
CA SER A 151 17.77 0.83 -18.62
C SER A 151 17.91 -0.70 -18.43
N SER A 152 18.57 -1.11 -17.34
CA SER A 152 18.60 -2.52 -16.92
C SER A 152 17.20 -3.14 -16.81
N LEU A 153 16.23 -2.36 -16.33
CA LEU A 153 14.83 -2.77 -16.23
C LEU A 153 14.19 -3.03 -17.60
N PHE A 154 14.53 -2.23 -18.61
CA PHE A 154 14.08 -2.48 -19.98
C PHE A 154 14.59 -3.83 -20.51
N TYR A 155 15.88 -4.12 -20.33
CA TYR A 155 16.45 -5.39 -20.79
C TYR A 155 15.90 -6.60 -20.02
N LEU A 156 15.64 -6.46 -18.72
CA LEU A 156 14.95 -7.48 -17.92
C LEU A 156 13.53 -7.73 -18.44
N HIS A 157 12.75 -6.68 -18.70
CA HIS A 157 11.41 -6.82 -19.28
C HIS A 157 11.45 -7.45 -20.67
N LYS A 158 12.39 -7.03 -21.53
CA LYS A 158 12.60 -7.65 -22.85
C LYS A 158 12.88 -9.15 -22.71
N PHE A 159 13.83 -9.53 -21.85
CA PHE A 159 14.14 -10.94 -21.60
C PHE A 159 12.90 -11.72 -21.14
N ASN A 160 12.14 -11.20 -20.18
CA ASN A 160 10.94 -11.88 -19.68
C ASN A 160 9.86 -12.04 -20.75
N VAL A 161 9.64 -11.01 -21.59
CA VAL A 161 8.72 -11.08 -22.72
C VAL A 161 9.15 -12.18 -23.69
N GLU A 162 10.41 -12.17 -24.15
CA GLU A 162 10.89 -13.20 -25.07
C GLU A 162 10.82 -14.60 -24.44
N ARG A 163 11.24 -14.76 -23.18
CA ARG A 163 11.16 -16.04 -22.45
C ARG A 163 9.73 -16.58 -22.46
N ASN A 164 8.75 -15.78 -22.05
CA ASN A 164 7.36 -16.20 -21.96
C ASN A 164 6.73 -16.51 -23.35
N ILE A 165 7.35 -16.03 -24.43
CA ILE A 165 6.94 -16.30 -25.82
C ILE A 165 7.57 -17.60 -26.35
N TYR A 166 8.83 -17.87 -26.04
CA TYR A 166 9.57 -19.00 -26.61
C TYR A 166 9.50 -20.27 -25.77
N THR A 167 9.10 -20.23 -24.50
CA THR A 167 8.82 -21.44 -23.71
C THR A 167 7.50 -22.13 -24.10
N SER A 168 6.78 -21.59 -25.09
CA SER A 168 5.54 -22.15 -25.66
C SER A 168 5.75 -23.00 -26.92
N SER A 169 7.00 -23.26 -27.33
CA SER A 169 7.36 -24.13 -28.47
C SER A 169 7.80 -25.51 -28.01
#